data_AF-A0AAV9EQ46-F1
#
_entry.id   AF-A0AAV9EQ46-F1
#
_cell.length_a   1.000
_cell.length_b   1.000
_cell.length_c   1.000
_cell.angle_alpha   90.00
_cell.angle_beta   90.00
_cell.angle_gamma   90.00
#
_symmetry.space_group_name_H-M   'P 1'
#
loop_
_entity.id
_entity.type
_entity.pdbx_description
1 polymer ?
#
loop_
_entity_poly.entity_id
_entity_poly.type
_entity_poly.pdbx_seq_one_letter_code
_entity_poly.pdbx_strand_id
1 'polypeptide(L)'
;MLSMVVVVIPCVVAAVVTPIVSNVVLSNHDQLDLTPAVGPESLAFDGSDGGPYAGVWDGRVLKWDGHRRRWVEFAITTPHR
;
A
#
# COMPACT_ATOMS: atom_id res chain seq x y z
N MET A 1 41.80 19.45 2.86
CA MET A 1 40.62 20.34 2.82
C MET A 1 39.74 20.12 1.58
N LEU A 2 40.30 19.96 0.37
CA LEU A 2 39.51 19.76 -0.88
C LEU A 2 38.66 18.46 -0.90
N SER A 3 39.16 17.36 -0.30
CA SER A 3 38.45 16.06 -0.23
C SER A 3 37.15 16.11 0.58
N MET A 4 37.08 16.94 1.63
CA MET A 4 35.86 17.05 2.45
C MET A 4 34.70 17.73 1.69
N VAL A 5 35.00 18.67 0.81
CA VAL A 5 33.98 19.38 0.02
C VAL A 5 33.36 18.43 -1.03
N VAL A 6 34.17 17.56 -1.64
CA VAL A 6 33.73 16.61 -2.68
C VAL A 6 32.84 15.50 -2.13
N VAL A 7 32.93 15.16 -0.84
CA VAL A 7 32.06 14.15 -0.21
C VAL A 7 30.81 14.78 0.40
N VAL A 8 30.93 16.00 0.96
CA VAL A 8 29.80 16.70 1.58
C VAL A 8 28.78 17.16 0.54
N ILE A 9 29.21 17.60 -0.65
CA ILE A 9 28.29 18.05 -1.72
C ILE A 9 27.35 16.94 -2.21
N PRO A 10 27.82 15.75 -2.64
CA PRO A 10 26.92 14.67 -3.05
C PRO A 10 26.11 14.11 -1.89
N CYS A 11 26.64 14.14 -0.65
CA CYS A 11 25.89 13.72 0.55
C CYS A 11 24.71 14.66 0.85
N VAL A 12 24.93 15.97 0.78
CA VAL A 12 23.88 16.99 0.98
C VAL A 12 22.87 16.97 -0.16
N VAL A 13 23.32 16.80 -1.40
CA VAL A 13 22.42 16.64 -2.56
C VAL A 13 21.57 15.37 -2.40
N ALA A 14 22.14 14.23 -2.01
CA ALA A 14 21.38 13.02 -1.75
C ALA A 14 20.39 13.21 -0.58
N ALA A 15 20.82 13.80 0.54
CA ALA A 15 19.99 14.00 1.73
C ALA A 15 18.85 15.02 1.52
N VAL A 16 18.97 15.94 0.56
CA VAL A 16 17.94 16.96 0.29
C VAL A 16 17.07 16.58 -0.92
N VAL A 17 17.64 16.04 -2.00
CA VAL A 17 16.89 15.74 -3.23
C VAL A 17 16.06 14.46 -3.08
N THR A 18 16.56 13.44 -2.37
CA THR A 18 15.80 12.19 -2.18
C THR A 18 14.49 12.36 -1.40
N PRO A 19 14.42 13.07 -0.25
CA PRO A 19 13.14 13.23 0.46
C PRO A 19 12.16 14.14 -0.29
N ILE A 20 12.64 15.15 -1.03
CA ILE A 20 11.77 16.04 -1.81
C ILE A 20 11.06 15.28 -2.94
N VAL A 21 11.79 14.47 -3.70
CA VAL A 21 11.19 13.64 -4.76
C VAL A 21 10.22 12.61 -4.17
N SER A 22 10.56 12.04 -3.01
CA SER A 22 9.70 11.06 -2.32
C SER A 22 8.37 11.66 -1.87
N ASN A 23 8.39 12.87 -1.30
CA ASN A 23 7.19 13.57 -0.84
C ASN A 23 6.27 13.98 -2.00
N VAL A 24 6.84 14.34 -3.16
CA VAL A 24 6.07 14.70 -4.36
C VAL A 24 5.38 13.47 -4.98
N VAL A 25 6.05 12.32 -4.98
CA VAL A 25 5.54 11.08 -5.59
C VAL A 25 4.45 10.39 -4.74
N LEU A 26 4.51 10.50 -3.41
CA LEU A 26 3.53 9.87 -2.51
C LEU A 26 2.27 10.71 -2.25
N SER A 27 2.22 11.95 -2.74
CA SER A 27 1.12 12.88 -2.46
C SER A 27 -0.20 12.54 -3.19
N ASN A 28 -0.19 11.60 -4.15
CA ASN A 28 -1.37 11.13 -4.87
C ASN A 28 -1.61 9.64 -4.58
N HIS A 29 -2.27 9.33 -3.47
CA HIS A 29 -2.74 7.98 -3.17
C HIS A 29 -4.18 8.04 -2.68
N ASP A 30 -5.00 7.10 -3.13
CA ASP A 30 -6.32 6.88 -2.55
C ASP A 30 -6.20 5.86 -1.42
N GLN A 31 -6.67 6.23 -0.24
CA GLN A 31 -6.71 5.35 0.92
C GLN A 31 -8.03 4.58 0.97
N LEU A 32 -7.92 3.26 1.11
CA LEU A 32 -9.05 2.34 1.19
C LEU A 32 -9.14 1.78 2.60
N ASP A 33 -10.05 2.30 3.41
CA ASP A 33 -10.20 1.86 4.80
C ASP A 33 -10.84 0.47 4.88
N LEU A 34 -10.11 -0.46 5.51
CA LEU A 34 -10.52 -1.86 5.65
C LEU A 34 -11.42 -2.10 6.88
N THR A 35 -12.48 -1.31 7.05
CA THR A 35 -13.40 -1.47 8.19
C THR A 35 -14.56 -2.42 7.83
N PRO A 36 -14.93 -3.40 8.66
CA PRO A 36 -14.57 -3.64 10.07
C PRO A 36 -13.52 -4.76 10.27
N ALA A 37 -12.63 -5.00 9.32
CA ALA A 37 -11.63 -6.05 9.44
C ALA A 37 -10.33 -5.52 10.04
N VAL A 38 -9.53 -6.42 10.63
CA VAL A 38 -8.26 -6.09 11.28
C VAL A 38 -7.15 -6.87 10.58
N GLY A 39 -5.96 -6.27 10.46
CA GLY A 39 -4.77 -6.98 9.98
C GLY A 39 -4.94 -7.58 8.58
N PRO A 40 -5.03 -6.76 7.51
CA PRO A 40 -4.82 -7.27 6.17
C PRO A 40 -3.42 -7.88 6.08
N GLU A 41 -3.35 -9.16 5.76
CA GLU A 41 -2.11 -9.92 5.69
C GLU A 41 -1.60 -10.11 4.26
N SER A 42 -2.47 -9.88 3.26
CA SER A 42 -2.16 -10.01 1.84
C SER A 42 -3.09 -9.17 0.95
N LEU A 43 -2.60 -8.84 -0.25
CA LEU A 43 -3.35 -8.16 -1.32
C LEU A 43 -3.13 -8.89 -2.66
N ALA A 44 -4.19 -9.08 -3.44
CA ALA A 44 -4.14 -9.66 -4.78
C ALA A 44 -4.99 -8.85 -5.76
N PHE A 45 -4.66 -8.93 -7.06
CA PHE A 45 -5.38 -8.24 -8.13
C PHE A 45 -5.72 -9.26 -9.22
N ASP A 46 -6.92 -9.15 -9.79
CA ASP A 46 -7.26 -9.88 -11.01
C ASP A 46 -6.99 -9.00 -12.24
N GLY A 47 -6.81 -9.63 -13.41
CA GLY A 47 -6.62 -8.91 -14.68
C GLY A 47 -7.93 -8.39 -15.29
N SER A 48 -9.05 -8.46 -14.56
CA SER A 48 -10.39 -8.11 -15.04
C SER A 48 -10.93 -6.85 -14.38
N ASP A 49 -10.06 -6.06 -13.73
CA ASP A 49 -10.42 -4.86 -12.95
C ASP A 49 -11.51 -5.13 -11.89
N GLY A 50 -11.65 -6.39 -11.47
CA GLY A 50 -12.66 -6.80 -10.49
C GLY A 50 -12.41 -6.20 -9.12
N GLY A 51 -11.17 -5.81 -8.84
CA GLY A 51 -10.75 -5.09 -7.64
C GLY A 51 -9.45 -5.65 -7.08
N PRO A 52 -8.87 -4.97 -6.08
CA PRO A 52 -8.01 -5.64 -5.12
C PRO A 52 -8.83 -6.58 -4.21
N TYR A 53 -8.20 -7.69 -3.83
CA TYR A 53 -8.66 -8.66 -2.84
C TYR A 53 -7.72 -8.63 -1.64
N ALA A 54 -8.25 -8.62 -0.43
CA ALA A 54 -7.47 -8.60 0.80
C ALA A 54 -7.80 -9.81 1.68
N GLY A 55 -6.78 -10.58 2.08
CA GLY A 55 -6.91 -11.57 3.14
C GLY A 55 -6.85 -10.89 4.51
N VAL A 56 -7.69 -11.33 5.44
CA VAL A 56 -7.76 -10.76 6.80
C VAL A 56 -7.62 -11.86 7.86
N TRP A 57 -7.14 -11.47 9.04
CA TRP A 57 -6.79 -12.40 10.13
C TRP A 57 -7.88 -13.39 10.55
N ASP A 58 -9.16 -13.06 10.33
CA ASP A 58 -10.30 -13.91 10.67
C ASP A 58 -10.55 -15.00 9.62
N GLY A 59 -9.68 -15.11 8.62
CA GLY A 59 -9.73 -16.11 7.56
C GLY A 59 -10.61 -15.73 6.37
N ARG A 60 -11.24 -14.54 6.37
CA ARG A 60 -11.99 -14.04 5.22
C ARG A 60 -11.08 -13.47 4.14
N VAL A 61 -11.58 -13.52 2.92
CA VAL A 61 -11.06 -12.78 1.77
C VAL A 61 -12.10 -11.74 1.41
N LEU A 62 -11.71 -10.47 1.48
CA LEU A 62 -12.54 -9.33 1.13
C LEU A 62 -12.19 -8.85 -0.27
N LYS A 63 -13.19 -8.38 -1.02
CA LYS A 63 -13.03 -7.75 -2.33
C LYS A 63 -13.43 -6.29 -2.24
N TRP A 64 -12.66 -5.39 -2.83
CA TRP A 64 -13.06 -3.99 -2.95
C TRP A 64 -14.13 -3.83 -4.05
N ASP A 65 -15.32 -3.38 -3.68
CA ASP A 65 -16.36 -2.98 -4.61
C ASP A 65 -16.21 -1.48 -4.92
N GLY A 66 -15.64 -1.17 -6.10
CA GLY A 66 -15.43 0.20 -6.56
C GLY A 66 -16.72 1.00 -6.76
N HIS A 67 -17.86 0.35 -7.05
CA HIS A 67 -19.15 1.03 -7.24
C HIS A 67 -19.73 1.46 -5.90
N ARG A 68 -19.64 0.58 -4.89
CA ARG A 68 -20.18 0.83 -3.55
C ARG A 68 -19.17 1.47 -2.60
N ARG A 69 -17.91 1.62 -3.05
CA ARG A 69 -16.77 2.12 -2.28
C ARG A 69 -16.66 1.44 -0.92
N ARG A 70 -16.75 0.10 -0.91
CA ARG A 70 -16.69 -0.70 0.31
C ARG A 70 -16.08 -2.07 0.06
N TRP A 71 -15.54 -2.64 1.11
CA TRP A 71 -15.14 -4.03 1.14
C TRP A 71 -16.38 -4.93 1.28
N VAL A 72 -16.41 -6.01 0.50
CA VAL A 72 -17.43 -7.05 0.55
C VAL A 72 -16.78 -8.41 0.76
N GLU A 73 -17.44 -9.30 1.48
CA GLU A 73 -16.96 -10.67 1.66
C GLU A 73 -16.98 -11.41 0.33
N PHE A 74 -15.86 -12.01 -0.05
CA PHE A 74 -15.70 -12.76 -1.29
C PHE A 74 -15.56 -14.26 -1.02
N ALA A 75 -14.75 -14.65 -0.04
CA ALA A 75 -14.56 -16.04 0.35
C ALA A 75 -14.15 -16.15 1.83
N ILE A 76 -14.19 -17.36 2.38
CA ILE A 76 -13.63 -17.71 3.67
C ILE A 76 -12.72 -18.94 3.51
N THR A 77 -11.53 -18.91 4.10
CA THR A 77 -10.51 -19.97 3.92
C THR A 77 -10.84 -21.25 4.70
N THR A 78 -11.74 -21.18 5.68
CA THR A 78 -12.29 -22.36 6.39
C THR A 78 -13.79 -22.18 6.70
N PRO A 79 -14.69 -22.90 6.02
CA PRO A 79 -16.11 -22.92 6.38
C PRO A 79 -16.45 -23.86 7.55
N HIS A 80 -15.52 -24.74 7.94
CA HIS A 80 -15.65 -25.73 9.01
C HIS A 80 -14.30 -25.94 9.68
N ARG A 81 -14.28 -25.88 11.01
CA ARG A 81 -13.19 -26.35 11.87
C ARG A 81 -13.78 -27.27 12.92
#